data_AF-O18853-F1
#
_entry.id   AF-O18853-F1
#
_cell.length_a   1.000
_cell.length_b   1.000
_cell.length_c   1.000
_cell.angle_alpha   90.00
_cell.angle_beta   90.00
_cell.angle_gamma   90.00
#
_symmetry.space_group_name_H-M   'P 1'
#
loop_
_entity.id
_entity.type
_entity.pdbx_description
1 polymer ?
#
loop_
_entity_poly.entity_id
_entity_poly.type
_entity_poly.pdbx_seq_one_letter_code
_entity_poly.pdbx_strand_id
1 'polypeptide(L)'
;KETFTCWWKPGEDGGLPTNYTLTYHKEGETTTHECPDYITSGPNSCYFNKKHTSIWTMYIITINATNKMGSSSSDPRYVDVTYSRQ
;
A
#
# COMPACT_ATOMS: atom_id res chain seq x y z
N LYS A 1 20.29 -2.35 -1.91
CA LYS A 1 19.23 -1.55 -1.25
C LYS A 1 17.92 -2.05 -1.80
N GLU A 2 17.10 -2.62 -0.92
CA GLU A 2 15.86 -3.30 -1.28
C GLU A 2 14.77 -2.31 -1.62
N THR A 3 13.84 -2.77 -2.45
CA THR A 3 12.64 -2.07 -2.88
C THR A 3 11.55 -3.13 -2.90
N PHE A 4 10.34 -2.76 -2.55
CA PHE A 4 9.21 -3.67 -2.66
C PHE A 4 8.02 -2.96 -3.26
N THR A 5 7.07 -3.74 -3.75
CA THR A 5 5.86 -3.23 -4.37
C THR A 5 4.67 -3.96 -3.78
N CYS A 6 3.61 -3.20 -3.52
CA CYS A 6 2.31 -3.75 -3.19
C CYS A 6 1.37 -3.56 -4.38
N TRP A 7 0.55 -4.57 -4.64
CA TRP A 7 -0.53 -4.49 -5.61
C TRP A 7 -1.84 -4.81 -4.90
N TRP A 8 -2.92 -4.15 -5.32
CA TRP A 8 -4.26 -4.50 -4.89
C TRP A 8 -5.15 -4.84 -6.08
N LYS A 9 -6.21 -5.60 -5.79
CA LYS A 9 -7.28 -5.84 -6.75
C LYS A 9 -8.48 -4.98 -6.34
N PRO A 10 -9.01 -4.15 -7.24
CA PRO A 10 -10.30 -3.49 -7.03
C PRO A 10 -11.38 -4.51 -6.65
N GLY A 11 -12.29 -4.11 -5.75
CA GLY A 11 -13.51 -4.87 -5.48
C GLY A 11 -14.55 -4.65 -6.59
N GLU A 12 -15.72 -5.30 -6.47
CA GLU A 12 -16.86 -4.99 -7.32
C GLU A 12 -17.36 -3.58 -6.99
N ASP A 13 -17.04 -2.62 -7.84
CA ASP A 13 -17.36 -1.19 -7.67
C ASP A 13 -18.74 -0.82 -8.24
N GLY A 14 -19.50 -1.80 -8.73
CA GLY A 14 -20.79 -1.61 -9.37
C GLY A 14 -20.71 -0.73 -10.64
N GLY A 15 -19.53 -0.58 -11.23
CA GLY A 15 -19.28 0.30 -12.37
C GLY A 15 -19.14 1.79 -12.00
N LEU A 16 -19.03 2.11 -10.71
CA LEU A 16 -18.76 3.48 -10.27
C LEU A 16 -17.25 3.75 -10.26
N PRO A 17 -16.79 4.88 -10.84
CA PRO A 17 -15.40 5.30 -10.72
C PRO A 17 -14.98 5.38 -9.25
N THR A 18 -13.99 4.57 -8.88
CA THR A 18 -13.51 4.41 -7.49
C THR A 18 -12.04 4.79 -7.42
N ASN A 19 -11.72 5.71 -6.51
CA ASN A 19 -10.36 6.12 -6.23
C ASN A 19 -9.77 5.27 -5.10
N TYR A 20 -8.52 4.86 -5.27
CA TYR A 20 -7.80 4.06 -4.29
C TYR A 20 -6.63 4.84 -3.70
N THR A 21 -6.55 4.82 -2.38
CA THR A 21 -5.43 5.38 -1.63
C THR A 21 -4.83 4.28 -0.77
N LEU A 22 -3.54 4.00 -0.94
CA LEU A 22 -2.81 3.10 -0.07
C LEU A 22 -2.15 3.92 1.04
N THR A 23 -2.51 3.59 2.29
CA THR A 23 -1.88 4.14 3.48
C THR A 23 -1.08 3.07 4.20
N TYR A 24 0.04 3.46 4.82
CA TYR A 24 0.87 2.56 5.59
C TYR A 24 1.44 3.23 6.84
N HIS A 25 1.79 2.44 7.84
CA HIS A 25 2.67 2.85 8.93
C HIS A 25 3.61 1.69 9.26
N LYS A 26 4.76 1.98 9.86
CA LYS A 26 5.67 0.94 10.32
C LYS A 26 5.27 0.51 11.73
N GLU A 27 5.64 -0.71 12.10
CA GLU A 27 5.50 -1.16 13.48
C GLU A 27 6.18 -0.18 14.45
N GLY A 28 5.44 0.23 15.49
CA GLY A 28 5.88 1.22 16.47
C GLY A 28 5.70 2.68 16.06
N GLU A 29 5.33 2.98 14.81
CA GLU A 29 4.95 4.32 14.39
C GLU A 29 3.45 4.58 14.61
N THR A 30 3.12 5.78 15.10
CA THR A 30 1.73 6.27 15.19
C THR A 30 1.33 7.07 13.95
N THR A 31 2.31 7.53 13.18
CA THR A 31 2.09 8.33 11.98
C THR A 31 1.75 7.42 10.81
N THR A 32 0.64 7.73 10.14
CA THR A 32 0.28 7.08 8.88
C THR A 32 0.82 7.89 7.70
N HIS A 33 1.35 7.19 6.71
CA HIS A 33 1.90 7.71 5.48
C HIS A 33 1.07 7.24 4.28
N GLU A 34 1.05 8.05 3.23
CA GLU A 34 0.48 7.64 1.94
C GLU A 34 1.56 7.00 1.06
N CYS A 35 1.14 6.12 0.15
CA CYS A 35 2.00 5.55 -0.87
C CYS A 35 2.95 6.59 -1.50
N PRO A 36 4.26 6.31 -1.55
CA PRO A 36 5.22 7.24 -2.11
C PRO A 36 5.22 7.29 -3.65
N ASP A 37 4.67 6.27 -4.33
CA ASP A 37 4.69 6.17 -5.80
C ASP A 37 3.63 5.19 -6.34
N TYR A 38 2.57 5.73 -6.94
CA TYR A 38 1.49 4.97 -7.57
C TYR A 38 1.75 4.61 -9.05
N ILE A 39 2.87 5.05 -9.64
CA ILE A 39 3.09 5.03 -11.09
C ILE A 39 4.09 3.95 -11.48
N THR A 40 5.22 3.85 -10.78
CA THR A 40 6.38 3.06 -11.22
C THR A 40 6.06 1.58 -11.47
N SER A 41 5.12 0.98 -10.71
CA SER A 41 4.76 -0.43 -10.84
C SER A 41 3.42 -0.69 -11.55
N GLY A 42 2.87 0.33 -12.21
CA GLY A 42 1.64 0.23 -13.01
C GLY A 42 0.35 0.40 -12.20
N PRO A 43 -0.81 0.10 -12.82
CA PRO A 43 -2.12 0.30 -12.19
C PRO A 43 -2.28 -0.48 -10.89
N ASN A 44 -3.00 0.11 -9.94
CA ASN A 44 -3.33 -0.50 -8.65
C ASN A 44 -2.09 -1.00 -7.89
N SER A 45 -1.02 -0.21 -7.93
CA SER A 45 0.25 -0.54 -7.31
C SER A 45 0.79 0.61 -6.47
N CYS A 46 1.63 0.26 -5.52
CA CYS A 46 2.43 1.20 -4.77
C CYS A 46 3.88 0.71 -4.70
N TYR A 47 4.80 1.53 -5.21
CA TYR A 47 6.21 1.20 -5.26
C TYR A 47 6.99 1.89 -4.12
N PHE A 48 7.61 1.08 -3.26
CA PHE A 48 8.47 1.57 -2.19
C PHE A 48 9.91 1.59 -2.67
N ASN A 49 10.37 2.79 -3.01
CA ASN A 49 11.77 2.98 -3.39
C ASN A 49 12.72 2.79 -2.19
N LYS A 50 14.02 2.87 -2.48
CA LYS A 50 15.10 2.67 -1.49
C LYS A 50 15.06 3.62 -0.29
N LYS A 51 14.39 4.79 -0.40
CA LYS A 51 14.25 5.77 0.70
C LYS A 51 13.09 5.41 1.63
N HIS A 52 12.06 4.77 1.08
CA HIS A 52 10.85 4.38 1.81
C HIS A 52 10.87 2.92 2.27
N THR A 53 11.89 2.15 1.89
CA THR A 53 12.08 0.75 2.29
C THR A 53 13.07 0.64 3.45
N SER A 54 12.64 0.01 4.55
CA SER A 54 13.43 -0.34 5.72
C SER A 54 13.36 -1.85 5.90
N ILE A 55 14.53 -2.50 6.03
CA ILE A 55 14.64 -3.94 6.23
C ILE A 55 14.42 -4.24 7.72
N TRP A 56 13.94 -5.44 8.07
CA TRP A 56 13.62 -5.84 9.44
C TRP A 56 12.57 -4.91 10.07
N THR A 57 11.69 -4.39 9.23
CA THR A 57 10.62 -3.47 9.61
C THR A 57 9.34 -4.04 9.05
N MET A 58 8.35 -4.23 9.92
CA MET A 58 7.01 -4.62 9.51
C MET A 58 6.24 -3.38 9.05
N TYR A 59 5.67 -3.44 7.86
CA TYR A 59 4.78 -2.42 7.32
C TYR A 59 3.33 -2.89 7.46
N ILE A 60 2.47 -2.03 7.97
CA ILE A 60 1.03 -2.26 8.12
C ILE A 60 0.34 -1.40 7.07
N ILE A 61 -0.27 -2.05 6.08
CA ILE A 61 -0.80 -1.42 4.86
C ILE A 61 -2.31 -1.57 4.80
N THR A 62 -3.01 -0.50 4.44
CA THR A 62 -4.46 -0.47 4.24
C THR A 62 -4.79 0.24 2.93
N ILE A 63 -5.75 -0.29 2.19
CA ILE A 63 -6.30 0.35 0.98
C ILE A 63 -7.62 1.01 1.32
N ASN A 64 -7.75 2.29 1.04
CA ASN A 64 -8.99 3.04 1.13
C ASN A 64 -9.58 3.21 -0.27
N ALA A 65 -10.80 2.72 -0.47
CA ALA A 65 -11.57 2.89 -1.69
C ALA A 65 -12.63 3.97 -1.47
N THR A 66 -12.66 5.01 -2.31
CA THR A 66 -13.64 6.09 -2.22
C THR A 66 -14.36 6.29 -3.55
N ASN A 67 -15.68 6.29 -3.52
CA ASN A 67 -16.53 6.58 -4.67
C ASN A 67 -17.72 7.46 -4.25
N LYS A 68 -18.69 7.68 -5.15
CA LYS A 68 -19.85 8.54 -4.88
C LYS A 68 -20.76 8.04 -3.76
N MET A 69 -20.73 6.76 -3.41
CA MET A 69 -21.54 6.18 -2.33
C MET A 69 -20.87 6.28 -0.96
N GLY A 70 -19.57 6.57 -0.91
CA GLY A 70 -18.82 6.71 0.33
C GLY A 70 -17.41 6.12 0.22
N SER A 71 -16.85 5.78 1.37
CA SER A 71 -15.53 5.15 1.49
C SER A 71 -15.61 3.82 2.22
N SER A 72 -14.68 2.93 1.87
CA SER A 72 -14.47 1.65 2.52
C SER A 72 -12.96 1.36 2.60
N SER A 73 -12.55 0.60 3.61
CA SER A 73 -11.14 0.24 3.83
C SER A 73 -10.98 -1.27 3.77
N SER A 74 -9.85 -1.73 3.24
CA SER A 74 -9.46 -3.14 3.32
C SER A 74 -9.08 -3.52 4.74
N ASP A 75 -9.05 -4.82 5.02
CA ASP A 75 -8.31 -5.32 6.19
C ASP A 75 -6.82 -4.92 6.08
N PRO A 76 -6.14 -4.67 7.21
CA PRO A 76 -4.72 -4.34 7.22
C PRO A 76 -3.88 -5.54 6.78
N ARG A 77 -2.88 -5.28 5.94
CA ARG A 77 -1.89 -6.27 5.48
C ARG A 77 -0.53 -6.00 6.09
N TYR A 78 0.04 -7.02 6.72
CA TYR A 78 1.37 -7.01 7.31
C TYR A 78 2.39 -7.47 6.26
N VAL A 79 3.41 -6.64 6.02
CA VAL A 79 4.48 -6.91 5.05
C VAL A 79 5.82 -6.83 5.76
N ASP A 80 6.50 -7.98 5.82
CA ASP A 80 7.85 -8.08 6.36
C ASP A 80 8.87 -7.94 5.22
N VAL A 81 9.67 -6.88 5.28
CA VAL A 81 10.77 -6.67 4.35
C VAL A 81 12.01 -7.32 4.93
N THR A 82 12.25 -8.57 4.56
CA THR A 82 13.47 -9.31 4.91
C THR A 82 14.42 -9.38 3.72
N TYR A 83 15.71 -9.55 4.01
CA TYR A 83 16.69 -9.95 3.01
C TYR A 83 16.29 -11.30 2.42
N SER A 84 15.63 -11.26 1.28
CA SER A 84 15.44 -12.45 0.44
C SER A 84 16.80 -12.78 -0.16
N ARG A 85 17.63 -13.58 0.52
CA ARG A 85 18.70 -14.32 -0.15
C ARG A 85 18.02 -15.34 -1.05
N GLN A 86 17.86 -15.00 -2.33
CA GLN A 86 17.85 -16.00 -3.39
C GLN A 86 19.29 -16.24 -3.85
#